data_AF-A0A256YFL7-F1
#
_entry.id   AF-A0A256YFL7-F1
#
_cell.length_a   1.000
_cell.length_b   1.000
_cell.length_c   1.000
_cell.angle_alpha   90.00
_cell.angle_beta   90.00
_cell.angle_gamma   90.00
#
_symmetry.space_group_name_H-M   'P 1'
#
loop_
_entity.id
_entity.type
_entity.pdbx_description
1 polymer ?
#
loop_
_entity_poly.entity_id
_entity_poly.type
_entity_poly.pdbx_seq_one_letter_code
_entity_poly.pdbx_strand_id
1 'polypeptide(L)'
;MTYVYEHETNKCPYCGSSSVVFDPQLNQYVCTLCGTVIVEKVVYHGYELRVYDERVPRTSGSSTHKVHDHGIGGTEFSVKRGSKAERNKWRNMRRMQKSIRVTKEEKIVEKTLRYMNMYAKILGAPNYVAETAGKILSEAVKGRNYKNKTLKNMAIAALYISYKMHGLHRPAKLFVKQVGITLKDLWHAEKKIHHNVKNLNKYMKVEEPETYVAFLVEKLGLSNDTEKLANYILDLAKKLGLHIGRPGIGLATAAVYLASILANEKRTQIEVAKAVNLTDVAIRNRYSDLIDSLKIQVYL
;
A
#
# COMPACT_ATOMS: atom_id res chain seq x y z
N MET A 1 -6.27 -13.12 14.61
CA MET A 1 -7.51 -12.38 14.92
C MET A 1 -7.62 -12.32 16.43
N THR A 2 -7.27 -11.19 17.03
CA THR A 2 -7.50 -10.92 18.45
C THR A 2 -8.95 -10.47 18.59
N TYR A 3 -9.77 -11.27 19.26
CA TYR A 3 -11.13 -10.88 19.60
C TYR A 3 -11.04 -9.77 20.65
N VAL A 4 -11.41 -8.54 20.27
CA VAL A 4 -11.40 -7.39 21.18
C VAL A 4 -12.75 -7.37 21.88
N TYR A 5 -12.76 -7.93 23.09
CA TYR A 5 -13.87 -7.83 24.03
C TYR A 5 -13.53 -6.71 25.02
N GLU A 6 -14.50 -5.88 25.35
CA GLU A 6 -14.28 -4.69 26.19
C GLU A 6 -14.24 -5.12 27.66
N HIS A 7 -13.04 -5.29 28.20
CA HIS A 7 -12.80 -5.32 29.64
C HIS A 7 -11.61 -4.42 29.96
N GLU A 8 -11.87 -3.22 30.49
CA GLU A 8 -10.87 -2.18 30.71
C GLU A 8 -9.86 -2.53 31.82
N THR A 9 -10.14 -3.54 32.66
CA THR A 9 -9.30 -3.88 33.81
C THR A 9 -8.95 -5.37 33.84
N ASN A 10 -7.75 -5.78 33.40
CA ASN A 10 -7.32 -7.20 33.50
C ASN A 10 -7.03 -7.64 34.95
N LYS A 11 -7.81 -7.22 35.94
CA LYS A 11 -7.64 -7.56 37.36
C LYS A 11 -8.97 -7.92 38.00
N CYS A 12 -8.95 -8.99 38.79
CA CYS A 12 -10.09 -9.38 39.60
C CYS A 12 -10.28 -8.38 40.75
N PRO A 13 -11.51 -7.84 40.97
CA PRO A 13 -11.78 -6.91 42.06
C PRO A 13 -11.73 -7.57 43.45
N TYR A 14 -11.84 -8.90 43.52
CA TYR A 14 -11.92 -9.63 44.79
C TYR A 14 -10.56 -10.12 45.29
N CYS A 15 -9.76 -10.74 44.43
CA CYS A 15 -8.45 -11.29 44.79
C CYS A 15 -7.26 -10.49 44.23
N GLY A 16 -7.51 -9.44 43.44
CA GLY A 16 -6.46 -8.60 42.84
C GLY A 16 -5.65 -9.28 41.73
N SER A 17 -5.94 -10.54 41.40
CA SER A 17 -5.18 -11.30 40.42
C SER A 17 -5.42 -10.82 38.98
N SER A 18 -4.41 -10.97 38.13
CA SER A 18 -4.49 -10.65 36.70
C SER A 18 -4.86 -11.84 35.81
N SER A 19 -5.18 -12.99 36.41
CA SER A 19 -5.48 -14.23 35.70
C SER A 19 -6.97 -14.31 35.39
N VAL A 20 -7.37 -13.54 34.38
CA VAL A 20 -8.75 -13.45 33.88
C VAL A 20 -8.85 -14.16 32.53
N VAL A 21 -9.80 -15.06 32.39
CA VAL A 21 -10.05 -15.83 31.16
C VAL A 21 -11.47 -15.54 30.68
N PHE A 22 -11.65 -15.47 29.36
CA PHE A 22 -12.96 -15.35 28.72
C PHE A 22 -13.56 -16.75 28.52
N ASP A 23 -14.77 -16.97 29.02
CA ASP A 23 -15.59 -18.14 28.74
C ASP A 23 -16.48 -17.88 27.51
N PRO A 24 -16.21 -18.55 26.36
CA PRO A 24 -16.98 -18.35 25.14
C PRO A 24 -18.40 -18.94 25.19
N GLN A 25 -18.68 -19.90 26.09
CA GLN A 25 -19.99 -20.54 26.14
C GLN A 25 -21.02 -19.64 26.82
N LEU A 26 -20.59 -18.94 27.87
CA LEU A 26 -21.45 -18.06 28.66
C LEU A 26 -21.27 -16.57 28.29
N ASN A 27 -20.28 -16.23 27.46
CA ASN A 27 -19.85 -14.87 27.14
C ASN A 27 -19.53 -14.06 28.41
N GLN A 28 -18.61 -14.58 29.23
CA GLN A 28 -18.26 -13.98 30.52
C GLN A 28 -16.74 -13.93 30.73
N TYR A 29 -16.29 -13.00 31.57
CA TYR A 29 -14.93 -12.97 32.06
C TYR A 29 -14.86 -13.54 33.47
N VAL A 30 -14.07 -14.59 33.66
CA VAL A 30 -13.96 -15.31 34.92
C VAL A 30 -12.52 -15.27 35.42
N CYS A 31 -12.35 -15.00 36.72
CA CYS A 31 -11.05 -15.12 37.37
C CYS A 31 -10.71 -16.60 37.61
N THR A 32 -9.57 -17.06 37.13
CA THR A 32 -9.14 -18.45 37.31
C THR A 32 -8.73 -18.80 38.74
N LEU A 33 -8.40 -17.80 39.57
CA LEU A 33 -7.92 -18.02 40.93
C LEU A 33 -9.04 -18.11 41.97
N CYS A 34 -10.07 -17.27 41.86
CA CYS A 34 -11.16 -17.21 42.85
C CYS A 34 -12.54 -17.57 42.28
N GLY A 35 -12.65 -17.82 40.97
CA GLY A 35 -13.91 -18.17 40.32
C GLY A 35 -14.91 -17.02 40.19
N THR A 36 -14.58 -15.81 40.65
CA THR A 36 -15.44 -14.63 40.50
C THR A 36 -15.66 -14.32 39.02
N VAL A 37 -16.93 -14.25 38.63
CA VAL A 37 -17.35 -13.70 37.35
C VAL A 37 -17.24 -12.18 37.44
N ILE A 38 -16.37 -11.60 36.62
CA ILE A 38 -16.05 -10.17 36.64
C ILE A 38 -17.06 -9.40 35.77
N VAL A 39 -17.35 -9.93 34.58
CA VAL A 39 -18.35 -9.36 33.66
C VAL A 39 -19.13 -10.49 33.02
N GLU A 40 -20.45 -10.33 32.99
CA GLU A 40 -21.38 -11.22 32.30
C GLU A 40 -21.89 -10.58 31.01
N LYS A 41 -22.33 -11.43 30.05
CA LYS A 41 -22.97 -10.99 28.79
C LYS A 41 -22.12 -9.98 28.02
N VAL A 42 -20.83 -10.29 27.89
CA VAL A 42 -19.87 -9.46 27.17
C VAL A 42 -20.36 -9.27 25.73
N VAL A 43 -20.57 -8.02 25.33
CA VAL A 43 -20.97 -7.68 23.96
C VAL A 43 -19.75 -7.77 23.06
N TYR A 44 -19.87 -8.52 21.97
CA TYR A 44 -18.84 -8.56 20.94
C TYR A 44 -18.99 -7.33 20.03
N HIS A 45 -17.99 -6.45 20.03
CA HIS A 45 -17.96 -5.26 19.17
C HIS A 45 -17.27 -5.50 17.82
N GLY A 46 -16.80 -6.72 17.57
CA GLY A 46 -16.23 -7.07 16.28
C GLY A 46 -17.29 -7.31 15.22
N TYR A 47 -16.84 -7.50 13.99
CA TYR A 47 -17.73 -7.78 12.87
C TYR A 47 -18.29 -9.21 12.99
N GLU A 48 -19.57 -9.34 13.31
CA GLU A 48 -20.28 -10.62 13.26
C GLU A 48 -20.60 -10.98 11.80
N LEU A 49 -19.69 -11.70 11.16
CA LEU A 49 -20.02 -12.43 9.94
C LEU A 49 -20.92 -13.60 10.35
N ARG A 50 -22.22 -13.54 10.04
CA ARG A 50 -23.05 -14.75 10.05
C ARG A 50 -22.55 -15.65 8.94
N VAL A 51 -21.77 -16.66 9.29
CA VAL A 51 -21.14 -17.63 8.36
C VAL A 51 -22.19 -18.52 7.67
N TYR A 52 -23.43 -18.55 8.18
CA TYR A 52 -24.47 -19.49 7.76
C TYR A 52 -25.30 -19.09 6.53
N ASP A 53 -25.09 -17.92 5.95
CA ASP A 53 -25.86 -17.47 4.79
C ASP A 53 -24.89 -17.01 3.69
N GLU A 54 -24.91 -17.67 2.52
CA GLU A 54 -24.16 -17.23 1.33
C GLU A 54 -24.53 -15.80 0.90
N ARG A 55 -25.61 -15.26 1.48
CA ARG A 55 -26.00 -13.87 1.44
C ARG A 55 -25.34 -13.11 2.58
N VAL A 56 -24.13 -12.63 2.33
CA VAL A 56 -23.51 -11.60 3.18
C VAL A 56 -24.52 -10.45 3.35
N PRO A 57 -24.99 -10.12 4.56
CA PRO A 57 -25.89 -8.99 4.74
C PRO A 57 -25.21 -7.72 4.19
N ARG A 58 -25.92 -6.98 3.32
CA ARG A 58 -25.41 -5.75 2.67
C ARG A 58 -25.04 -4.63 3.64
N THR A 59 -25.34 -4.80 4.92
CA THR A 59 -24.87 -3.99 6.05
C THR A 59 -23.45 -4.37 6.45
N SER A 60 -22.54 -4.55 5.49
CA SER A 60 -21.18 -5.02 5.80
C SER A 60 -20.31 -3.98 6.51
N GLY A 61 -20.84 -2.81 6.89
CA GLY A 61 -20.24 -1.84 7.80
C GLY A 61 -18.81 -1.38 7.47
N SER A 62 -18.26 -1.78 6.33
CA SER A 62 -16.84 -1.68 6.04
C SER A 62 -16.57 -0.30 5.51
N SER A 63 -16.15 0.58 6.42
CA SER A 63 -15.69 1.92 6.08
C SER A 63 -14.46 1.82 5.18
N THR A 64 -14.53 2.38 3.97
CA THR A 64 -13.40 2.41 3.03
C THR A 64 -12.94 3.84 2.78
N HIS A 65 -11.64 4.11 2.95
CA HIS A 65 -11.05 5.41 2.67
C HIS A 65 -10.90 5.68 1.16
N LYS A 66 -11.27 4.73 0.30
CA LYS A 66 -11.30 4.89 -1.16
C LYS A 66 -12.48 5.73 -1.65
N VAL A 67 -13.45 6.02 -0.78
CA VAL A 67 -14.64 6.81 -1.09
C VAL A 67 -14.80 7.90 -0.03
N HIS A 68 -15.22 9.10 -0.46
CA HIS A 68 -15.35 10.27 0.40
C HIS A 68 -16.26 10.07 1.62
N ASP A 69 -17.35 9.31 1.45
CA ASP A 69 -18.37 9.01 2.46
C ASP A 69 -18.11 7.69 3.19
N HIS A 70 -16.89 7.16 3.06
CA HIS A 70 -16.48 5.87 3.61
C HIS A 70 -17.34 4.67 3.16
N GLY A 71 -18.13 4.82 2.09
CA GLY A 71 -19.05 3.77 1.61
C GLY A 71 -20.46 3.84 2.20
N ILE A 72 -20.76 4.76 3.11
CA ILE A 72 -22.07 4.90 3.75
C ILE A 72 -23.15 5.31 2.74
N GLY A 73 -22.83 6.22 1.81
CA GLY A 73 -23.76 6.67 0.77
C GLY A 73 -23.75 5.81 -0.50
N GLY A 74 -23.21 4.59 -0.45
CA GLY A 74 -22.93 3.74 -1.61
C GLY A 74 -24.13 3.30 -2.47
N THR A 75 -25.37 3.49 -1.99
CA THR A 75 -26.58 3.21 -2.77
C THR A 75 -26.72 4.20 -3.93
N GLU A 76 -26.59 3.73 -5.17
CA GLU A 76 -26.87 4.52 -6.37
C GLU A 76 -28.15 4.04 -7.05
N PHE A 77 -28.99 4.98 -7.51
CA PHE A 77 -30.05 4.65 -8.44
C PHE A 77 -29.44 4.15 -9.76
N SER A 78 -29.75 2.91 -10.12
CA SER A 78 -29.33 2.29 -11.38
C SER A 78 -30.54 2.01 -12.26
N VAL A 79 -30.34 2.08 -13.58
CA VAL A 79 -31.39 1.84 -14.58
C VAL A 79 -31.10 0.50 -15.25
N LYS A 80 -31.82 -0.56 -14.88
CA LYS A 80 -31.67 -1.88 -15.52
C LYS A 80 -32.75 -2.18 -16.55
N ARG A 81 -34.01 -1.77 -16.35
CA ARG A 81 -35.16 -2.10 -17.23
C ARG A 81 -36.20 -0.97 -17.22
N GLY A 82 -37.00 -0.85 -18.28
CA GLY A 82 -38.11 0.11 -18.40
C GLY A 82 -38.23 0.79 -19.77
N SER A 83 -39.38 1.43 -20.00
CA SER A 83 -39.69 2.23 -21.20
C SER A 83 -38.70 3.39 -21.38
N LYS A 84 -38.65 4.02 -22.57
CA LYS A 84 -37.77 5.19 -22.81
C LYS A 84 -38.07 6.33 -21.82
N ALA A 85 -39.34 6.56 -21.50
CA ALA A 85 -39.78 7.57 -20.54
C ALA A 85 -39.28 7.26 -19.11
N GLU A 86 -39.45 6.02 -18.66
CA GLU A 86 -38.98 5.58 -17.34
C GLU A 86 -37.46 5.68 -17.22
N ARG A 87 -36.73 5.26 -18.26
CA ARG A 87 -35.26 5.40 -18.30
C ARG A 87 -34.82 6.86 -18.16
N ASN A 88 -35.52 7.80 -18.79
CA ASN A 88 -35.23 9.22 -18.64
C ASN A 88 -35.54 9.74 -17.23
N LYS A 89 -36.68 9.33 -16.64
CA LYS A 89 -37.03 9.66 -15.24
C LYS A 89 -35.94 9.20 -14.28
N TRP A 90 -35.52 7.94 -14.36
CA TRP A 90 -34.48 7.40 -13.49
C TRP A 90 -33.10 8.03 -13.72
N ARG A 91 -32.74 8.40 -14.96
CA ARG A 91 -31.51 9.19 -15.22
C ARG A 91 -31.55 10.55 -14.51
N ASN A 92 -32.70 11.22 -14.51
CA ASN A 92 -32.86 12.49 -13.79
C ASN A 92 -32.75 12.29 -12.28
N MET A 93 -33.40 11.26 -11.72
CA MET A 93 -33.26 10.89 -10.30
C MET A 93 -31.80 10.61 -9.92
N ARG A 94 -31.06 9.86 -10.76
CA ARG A 94 -29.63 9.59 -10.55
C ARG A 94 -28.79 10.86 -10.55
N ARG A 95 -29.09 11.81 -11.46
CA ARG A 95 -28.40 13.13 -11.50
C ARG A 95 -28.66 13.92 -10.22
N MET A 96 -29.92 13.98 -9.78
CA MET A 96 -30.31 14.67 -8.53
C MET A 96 -29.65 14.03 -7.30
N GLN A 97 -29.68 12.70 -7.21
CA GLN A 97 -29.01 11.96 -6.14
C GLN A 97 -27.51 12.30 -6.08
N LYS A 98 -26.83 12.31 -7.22
CA LYS A 98 -25.40 12.64 -7.29
C LYS A 98 -25.12 14.08 -6.84
N SER A 99 -26.00 15.03 -7.14
CA SER A 99 -25.83 16.42 -6.68
C SER A 99 -26.06 16.60 -5.18
N ILE A 100 -26.94 15.80 -4.57
CA ILE A 100 -27.28 15.86 -3.14
C ILE A 100 -26.24 15.11 -2.29
N ARG A 101 -25.76 13.96 -2.79
CA ARG A 101 -24.86 13.07 -2.06
C ARG A 101 -23.54 13.72 -1.63
N VAL A 102 -22.99 14.60 -2.46
CA VAL A 102 -21.64 15.16 -2.25
C VAL A 102 -21.74 16.65 -1.94
N THR A 103 -21.32 17.02 -0.73
CA THR A 103 -21.24 18.43 -0.32
C THR A 103 -20.25 19.20 -1.19
N LYS A 104 -20.37 20.54 -1.26
CA LYS A 104 -19.49 21.36 -2.11
C LYS A 104 -18.01 21.17 -1.75
N GLU A 105 -17.70 21.00 -0.47
CA GLU A 105 -16.34 20.80 0.05
C GLU A 105 -15.79 19.40 -0.30
N GLU A 106 -16.63 18.37 -0.19
CA GLU A 106 -16.23 16.99 -0.46
C GLU A 106 -16.13 16.67 -1.95
N LYS A 107 -16.71 17.49 -2.84
CA LYS A 107 -16.61 17.28 -4.30
C LYS A 107 -15.17 17.17 -4.78
N ILE A 108 -14.25 17.92 -4.18
CA ILE A 108 -12.83 17.86 -4.54
C ILE A 108 -12.22 16.54 -4.07
N VAL A 109 -12.51 16.12 -2.84
CA VAL A 109 -12.05 14.84 -2.27
C VAL A 109 -12.60 13.67 -3.10
N GLU A 110 -13.90 13.64 -3.36
CA GLU A 110 -14.57 12.61 -4.15
C GLU A 110 -14.01 12.51 -5.58
N LYS A 111 -13.74 13.65 -6.22
CA LYS A 111 -13.10 13.67 -7.54
C LYS A 111 -11.66 13.13 -7.50
N THR A 112 -10.91 13.47 -6.46
CA THR A 112 -9.50 13.08 -6.34
C THR A 112 -9.36 11.59 -6.01
N LEU A 113 -10.22 11.07 -5.13
CA LEU A 113 -10.33 9.64 -4.84
C LEU A 113 -10.74 8.83 -6.08
N ARG A 114 -11.60 9.38 -6.95
CA ARG A 114 -11.89 8.76 -8.25
C ARG A 114 -10.66 8.64 -9.15
N TYR A 115 -9.81 9.68 -9.23
CA TYR A 115 -8.54 9.58 -9.95
C TYR A 115 -7.61 8.54 -9.30
N MET A 116 -7.52 8.52 -7.97
CA MET A 116 -6.72 7.54 -7.25
C MET A 116 -7.17 6.10 -7.55
N ASN A 117 -8.47 5.82 -7.48
CA ASN A 117 -9.02 4.50 -7.78
C ASN A 117 -8.78 4.07 -9.24
N MET A 118 -8.80 5.01 -10.19
CA MET A 118 -8.43 4.75 -11.57
C MET A 118 -6.95 4.35 -11.69
N TYR A 119 -6.04 5.12 -11.08
CA TYR A 119 -4.60 4.82 -11.15
C TYR A 119 -4.20 3.59 -10.33
N ALA A 120 -4.88 3.31 -9.22
CA ALA A 120 -4.71 2.08 -8.45
C ALA A 120 -5.01 0.84 -9.31
N LYS A 121 -6.06 0.89 -10.13
CA LYS A 121 -6.38 -0.18 -11.10
C LYS A 121 -5.30 -0.33 -12.17
N ILE A 122 -4.82 0.78 -12.76
CA ILE A 122 -3.75 0.77 -13.76
C ILE A 122 -2.45 0.17 -13.20
N LEU A 123 -2.13 0.47 -11.94
CA LEU A 123 -0.92 0.01 -11.26
C LEU A 123 -1.02 -1.42 -10.71
N GLY A 124 -2.22 -2.01 -10.69
CA GLY A 124 -2.48 -3.28 -10.01
C GLY A 124 -2.25 -3.20 -8.50
N ALA A 125 -2.59 -2.07 -7.87
CA ALA A 125 -2.31 -1.86 -6.46
C ALA A 125 -3.17 -2.76 -5.56
N PRO A 126 -2.57 -3.44 -4.55
CA PRO A 126 -3.34 -4.17 -3.55
C PRO A 126 -4.32 -3.27 -2.81
N ASN A 127 -5.44 -3.85 -2.35
CA ASN A 127 -6.50 -3.08 -1.70
C ASN A 127 -6.01 -2.29 -0.47
N TYR A 128 -5.14 -2.87 0.36
CA TYR A 128 -4.60 -2.19 1.55
C TYR A 128 -3.72 -0.97 1.19
N VAL A 129 -3.00 -1.01 0.07
CA VAL A 129 -2.24 0.15 -0.46
C VAL A 129 -3.21 1.25 -0.89
N ALA A 130 -4.27 0.88 -1.62
CA ALA A 130 -5.29 1.84 -2.05
C ALA A 130 -6.05 2.48 -0.87
N GLU A 131 -6.32 1.73 0.20
CA GLU A 131 -6.94 2.26 1.42
C GLU A 131 -6.06 3.29 2.12
N THR A 132 -4.78 2.95 2.36
CA THR A 132 -3.83 3.87 2.98
C THR A 132 -3.64 5.12 2.13
N ALA A 133 -3.51 4.96 0.81
CA ALA A 133 -3.44 6.09 -0.12
C ALA A 133 -4.71 6.98 -0.04
N GLY A 134 -5.90 6.37 0.04
CA GLY A 134 -7.17 7.07 0.16
C GLY A 134 -7.25 7.94 1.41
N LYS A 135 -6.77 7.42 2.55
CA LYS A 135 -6.70 8.15 3.81
C LYS A 135 -5.79 9.38 3.69
N ILE A 136 -4.56 9.18 3.23
CA ILE A 136 -3.55 10.25 3.06
C ILE A 136 -4.06 11.31 2.11
N LEU A 137 -4.65 10.90 0.99
CA LEU A 137 -5.12 11.81 -0.04
C LEU A 137 -6.32 12.63 0.42
N SER A 138 -7.23 12.02 1.16
CA SER A 138 -8.40 12.71 1.74
C SER A 138 -7.95 13.80 2.70
N GLU A 139 -7.02 13.49 3.62
CA GLU A 139 -6.43 14.47 4.54
C GLU A 139 -5.63 15.57 3.79
N ALA A 140 -4.90 15.20 2.73
CA ALA A 140 -4.12 16.14 1.96
C ALA A 140 -4.96 17.15 1.16
N VAL A 141 -6.20 16.80 0.81
CA VAL A 141 -7.06 17.63 -0.07
C VAL A 141 -8.20 18.30 0.68
N LYS A 142 -8.60 17.81 1.86
CA LYS A 142 -9.69 18.36 2.66
C LYS A 142 -9.53 19.87 2.89
N GLY A 143 -10.57 20.64 2.56
CA GLY A 143 -10.61 22.11 2.71
C GLY A 143 -9.74 22.89 1.73
N ARG A 144 -9.16 22.26 0.70
CA ARG A 144 -8.25 22.91 -0.25
C ARG A 144 -8.78 22.85 -1.67
N ASN A 145 -8.53 23.92 -2.43
CA ASN A 145 -8.91 24.00 -3.83
C ASN A 145 -7.68 23.91 -4.74
N TYR A 146 -7.60 22.82 -5.52
CA TYR A 146 -6.50 22.58 -6.46
C TYR A 146 -7.01 22.43 -7.89
N LYS A 147 -6.17 22.82 -8.85
CA LYS A 147 -6.44 22.59 -10.28
C LYS A 147 -6.49 21.09 -10.59
N ASN A 148 -7.28 20.71 -11.59
CA ASN A 148 -7.47 19.30 -11.99
C ASN A 148 -6.16 18.55 -12.25
N LYS A 149 -5.17 19.19 -12.89
CA LYS A 149 -3.84 18.58 -13.11
C LYS A 149 -3.15 18.24 -11.79
N THR A 150 -3.19 19.14 -10.81
CA THR A 150 -2.60 18.93 -9.49
C THR A 150 -3.30 17.81 -8.72
N LEU A 151 -4.63 17.72 -8.80
CA LEU A 151 -5.38 16.63 -8.16
C LEU A 151 -4.99 15.27 -8.70
N LYS A 152 -4.84 15.14 -10.03
CA LYS A 152 -4.35 13.89 -10.66
C LYS A 152 -2.96 13.53 -10.15
N ASN A 153 -2.03 14.49 -10.15
CA ASN A 153 -0.66 14.24 -9.69
C ASN A 153 -0.61 13.86 -8.20
N MET A 154 -1.45 14.49 -7.36
CA MET A 154 -1.56 14.15 -5.93
C MET A 154 -2.14 12.75 -5.71
N ALA A 155 -3.13 12.33 -6.51
CA ALA A 155 -3.65 10.97 -6.44
C ALA A 155 -2.58 9.91 -6.73
N ILE A 156 -1.72 10.18 -7.72
CA ILE A 156 -0.61 9.31 -8.10
C ILE A 156 0.48 9.31 -7.02
N ALA A 157 0.83 10.48 -6.48
CA ALA A 157 1.80 10.62 -5.41
C ALA A 157 1.34 9.94 -4.10
N ALA A 158 0.05 10.01 -3.76
CA ALA A 158 -0.50 9.33 -2.59
C ALA A 158 -0.36 7.79 -2.70
N LEU A 159 -0.60 7.23 -3.89
CA LEU A 159 -0.32 5.81 -4.14
C LEU A 159 1.17 5.50 -3.97
N TYR A 160 2.04 6.33 -4.53
CA TYR A 160 3.50 6.16 -4.40
C TYR A 160 3.97 6.17 -2.94
N ILE A 161 3.48 7.12 -2.14
CA ILE A 161 3.76 7.19 -0.69
C ILE A 161 3.23 5.94 0.01
N SER A 162 2.03 5.47 -0.34
CA SER A 162 1.48 4.27 0.27
C SER A 162 2.30 3.02 -0.06
N TYR A 163 2.82 2.88 -1.29
CA TYR A 163 3.76 1.81 -1.64
C TYR A 163 5.00 1.83 -0.72
N LYS A 164 5.59 3.02 -0.49
CA LYS A 164 6.72 3.18 0.45
C LYS A 164 6.36 2.80 1.89
N MET A 165 5.19 3.17 2.38
CA MET A 165 4.74 2.84 3.74
C MET A 165 4.56 1.34 3.95
N HIS A 166 4.10 0.62 2.92
CA HIS A 166 3.92 -0.83 2.98
C HIS A 166 5.21 -1.62 2.74
N GLY A 167 6.28 -0.98 2.25
CA GLY A 167 7.55 -1.64 1.92
C GLY A 167 7.56 -2.27 0.53
N LEU A 168 6.64 -1.85 -0.32
CA LEU A 168 6.51 -2.31 -1.71
C LEU A 168 7.11 -1.27 -2.65
N HIS A 169 8.38 -0.95 -2.43
CA HIS A 169 9.05 0.13 -3.14
C HIS A 169 9.08 -0.16 -4.64
N ARG A 170 8.63 0.81 -5.44
CA ARG A 170 8.71 0.75 -6.90
C ARG A 170 9.70 1.81 -7.39
N PRO A 171 10.52 1.51 -8.40
CA PRO A 171 11.44 2.50 -8.95
C PRO A 171 10.69 3.73 -9.47
N ALA A 172 11.04 4.92 -8.97
CA ALA A 172 10.34 6.16 -9.30
C ALA A 172 10.22 6.39 -10.82
N LYS A 173 11.29 6.12 -11.57
CA LYS A 173 11.32 6.27 -13.03
C LYS A 173 10.33 5.34 -13.74
N LEU A 174 10.23 4.08 -13.30
CA LEU A 174 9.28 3.11 -13.85
C LEU A 174 7.85 3.48 -13.47
N PHE A 175 7.63 3.86 -12.21
CA PHE A 175 6.32 4.25 -11.70
C PHE A 175 5.72 5.41 -12.49
N VAL A 176 6.53 6.46 -12.72
CA VAL A 176 6.16 7.64 -13.49
C VAL A 176 5.86 7.30 -14.96
N LYS A 177 6.67 6.41 -15.57
CA LYS A 177 6.47 5.95 -16.95
C LYS A 177 5.16 5.17 -17.13
N GLN A 178 4.81 4.31 -16.17
CA GLN A 178 3.57 3.51 -16.21
C GLN A 178 2.32 4.39 -16.13
N VAL A 179 2.39 5.50 -15.39
CA VAL A 179 1.25 6.37 -15.13
C VAL A 179 1.16 7.55 -16.11
N GLY A 180 2.24 7.85 -16.83
CA GLY A 180 2.28 8.91 -17.84
C GLY A 180 2.43 10.32 -17.25
N ILE A 181 3.20 10.47 -16.16
CA ILE A 181 3.54 11.78 -15.58
C ILE A 181 5.04 12.06 -15.72
N THR A 182 5.52 13.21 -15.24
CA THR A 182 6.96 13.50 -15.15
C THR A 182 7.48 13.28 -13.72
N LEU A 183 8.79 12.99 -13.56
CA LEU A 183 9.41 12.85 -12.23
C LEU A 183 9.29 14.13 -11.41
N LYS A 184 9.44 15.29 -12.07
CA LYS A 184 9.30 16.60 -11.43
C LYS A 184 7.88 16.77 -10.86
N ASP A 185 6.87 16.43 -11.65
CA ASP A 185 5.46 16.51 -11.22
C ASP A 185 5.16 15.57 -10.05
N LEU A 186 5.74 14.36 -10.02
CA LEU A 186 5.62 13.43 -8.90
C LEU A 186 6.20 14.03 -7.61
N TRP A 187 7.44 14.54 -7.65
CA TRP A 187 8.10 15.14 -6.48
C TRP A 187 7.41 16.41 -5.98
N HIS A 188 6.90 17.25 -6.89
CA HIS A 188 6.10 18.40 -6.50
C HIS A 188 4.79 17.99 -5.81
N ALA A 189 4.14 16.92 -6.27
CA ALA A 189 2.92 16.41 -5.66
C ALA A 189 3.19 15.74 -4.31
N GLU A 190 4.25 14.92 -4.19
CA GLU A 190 4.68 14.32 -2.93
C GLU A 190 5.01 15.40 -1.89
N LYS A 191 5.78 16.43 -2.27
CA LYS A 191 6.08 17.56 -1.37
C LYS A 191 4.83 18.27 -0.86
N LYS A 192 3.81 18.44 -1.70
CA LYS A 192 2.52 19.02 -1.29
C LYS A 192 1.79 18.14 -0.27
N ILE A 193 1.79 16.83 -0.48
CA ILE A 193 1.18 15.89 0.46
C ILE A 193 1.91 15.94 1.81
N HIS A 194 3.24 15.92 1.83
CA HIS A 194 4.04 16.05 3.05
C HIS A 194 3.82 17.37 3.80
N HIS A 195 3.62 18.46 3.07
CA HIS A 195 3.30 19.75 3.69
C HIS A 195 1.91 19.73 4.36
N ASN A 196 0.96 19.02 3.74
CA ASN A 196 -0.43 18.99 4.15
C ASN A 196 -0.73 17.97 5.25
N VAL A 197 0.01 16.87 5.29
CA VAL A 197 -0.17 15.74 6.21
C VAL A 197 1.11 15.56 7.02
N LYS A 198 1.04 15.88 8.30
CA LYS A 198 2.20 15.78 9.22
C LYS A 198 2.52 14.32 9.52
N ASN A 199 3.76 14.07 9.93
CA ASN A 199 4.23 12.77 10.44
C ASN A 199 4.19 11.57 9.47
N LEU A 200 4.01 11.80 8.16
CA LEU A 200 4.08 10.72 7.16
C LEU A 200 5.42 9.97 7.18
N ASN A 201 6.53 10.68 7.39
CA ASN A 201 7.88 10.10 7.39
C ASN A 201 8.05 9.02 8.45
N LYS A 202 7.32 9.09 9.57
CA LYS A 202 7.39 8.09 10.66
C LYS A 202 6.91 6.71 10.21
N TYR A 203 6.02 6.66 9.22
CA TYR A 203 5.40 5.44 8.74
C TYR A 203 6.04 4.91 7.45
N MET A 204 7.03 5.62 6.90
CA MET A 204 7.74 5.15 5.71
C MET A 204 8.71 4.06 6.10
N LYS A 205 8.63 2.91 5.41
CA LYS A 205 9.66 1.87 5.55
C LYS A 205 10.90 2.26 4.75
N VAL A 206 12.05 1.90 5.31
CA VAL A 206 13.35 2.07 4.65
C VAL A 206 13.33 1.30 3.32
N GLU A 207 13.94 1.89 2.30
CA GLU A 207 14.07 1.26 0.98
C GLU A 207 15.15 0.17 1.04
N GLU A 208 14.72 -1.09 0.95
CA GLU A 208 15.62 -2.25 0.99
C GLU A 208 15.95 -2.71 -0.44
N PRO A 209 17.24 -2.81 -0.83
CA PRO A 209 17.65 -3.25 -2.17
C PRO A 209 17.05 -4.59 -2.62
N GLU A 210 16.83 -5.52 -1.69
CA GLU A 210 16.29 -6.87 -1.94
C GLU A 210 14.90 -6.83 -2.55
N THR A 211 14.10 -5.81 -2.22
CA THR A 211 12.74 -5.64 -2.76
C THR A 211 12.71 -5.54 -4.29
N TYR A 212 13.84 -5.13 -4.90
CA TYR A 212 13.95 -5.00 -6.35
C TYR A 212 14.47 -6.26 -7.06
N VAL A 213 15.04 -7.23 -6.33
CA VAL A 213 15.69 -8.41 -6.93
C VAL A 213 14.68 -9.27 -7.67
N ALA A 214 13.58 -9.65 -7.01
CA ALA A 214 12.53 -10.48 -7.62
C ALA A 214 11.99 -9.84 -8.92
N PHE A 215 11.72 -8.53 -8.88
CA PHE A 215 11.27 -7.77 -10.05
C PHE A 215 12.31 -7.78 -11.19
N LEU A 216 13.60 -7.63 -10.86
CA LEU A 216 14.69 -7.64 -11.83
C LEU A 216 14.87 -9.01 -12.49
N VAL A 217 14.85 -10.07 -11.69
CA VAL A 217 14.99 -11.46 -12.12
C VAL A 217 13.84 -11.84 -13.06
N GLU A 218 12.60 -11.54 -12.67
CA GLU A 218 11.42 -11.79 -13.50
C GLU A 218 11.51 -11.02 -14.82
N LYS A 219 11.88 -9.75 -14.77
CA LYS A 219 11.95 -8.89 -15.96
C LYS A 219 13.08 -9.28 -16.93
N LEU A 220 14.17 -9.84 -16.41
CA LEU A 220 15.30 -10.33 -17.20
C LEU A 220 15.16 -11.80 -17.58
N GLY A 221 14.14 -12.51 -17.08
CA GLY A 221 13.97 -13.95 -17.32
C GLY A 221 15.15 -14.77 -16.83
N LEU A 222 15.63 -14.48 -15.62
CA LEU A 222 16.73 -15.18 -14.95
C LEU A 222 16.19 -16.31 -14.07
N SER A 223 17.02 -17.30 -13.73
CA SER A 223 16.63 -18.40 -12.85
C SER A 223 16.54 -17.98 -11.38
N ASN A 224 15.85 -18.82 -10.60
CA ASN A 224 15.73 -18.66 -9.14
C ASN A 224 17.09 -18.82 -8.43
N ASP A 225 18.04 -19.53 -9.03
CA ASP A 225 19.39 -19.64 -8.45
C ASP A 225 20.17 -18.33 -8.60
N THR A 226 20.00 -17.63 -9.73
CA THR A 226 20.48 -16.25 -9.91
C THR A 226 19.85 -15.30 -8.88
N GLU A 227 18.56 -15.46 -8.56
CA GLU A 227 17.87 -14.67 -7.52
C GLU A 227 18.48 -14.88 -6.13
N LYS A 228 18.69 -16.14 -5.72
CA LYS A 228 19.32 -16.48 -4.43
C LYS A 228 20.72 -15.89 -4.33
N LEU A 229 21.52 -16.05 -5.38
CA LEU A 229 22.88 -15.49 -5.45
C LEU A 229 22.88 -13.97 -5.36
N ALA A 230 21.95 -13.29 -6.05
CA ALA A 230 21.83 -11.83 -5.99
C ALA A 230 21.50 -11.35 -4.57
N ASN A 231 20.56 -12.02 -3.89
CA ASN A 231 20.22 -11.69 -2.50
C ASN A 231 21.40 -11.94 -1.54
N TYR A 232 22.16 -13.02 -1.75
CA TYR A 232 23.37 -13.29 -0.96
C TYR A 232 24.44 -12.20 -1.14
N ILE A 233 24.67 -11.75 -2.38
CA ILE A 233 25.59 -10.64 -2.68
C ILE A 233 25.12 -9.35 -2.00
N LEU A 234 23.82 -9.07 -2.00
CA LEU A 234 23.26 -7.89 -1.33
C LEU A 234 23.43 -7.93 0.19
N ASP A 235 23.22 -9.08 0.82
CA ASP A 235 23.44 -9.25 2.26
C ASP A 235 24.91 -8.97 2.64
N LEU A 236 25.85 -9.48 1.85
CA LEU A 236 27.28 -9.15 2.02
C LEU A 236 27.56 -7.66 1.80
N ALA A 237 26.99 -7.06 0.75
CA ALA A 237 27.15 -5.63 0.48
C ALA A 237 26.59 -4.75 1.62
N LYS A 238 25.50 -5.20 2.26
CA LYS A 238 24.94 -4.54 3.44
C LYS A 238 25.85 -4.62 4.65
N LYS A 239 26.40 -5.80 4.94
CA LYS A 239 27.38 -6.00 6.03
C LYS A 239 28.62 -5.13 5.87
N LEU A 240 29.02 -4.86 4.62
CA LEU A 240 30.13 -3.97 4.27
C LEU A 240 29.75 -2.48 4.22
N GLY A 241 28.49 -2.12 4.47
CA GLY A 241 28.05 -0.72 4.49
C GLY A 241 27.89 -0.05 3.12
N LEU A 242 27.93 -0.81 2.02
CA LEU A 242 27.87 -0.25 0.64
C LEU A 242 26.51 0.37 0.27
N HIS A 243 25.48 0.13 1.07
CA HIS A 243 24.13 0.66 0.90
C HIS A 243 23.97 2.09 1.44
N ILE A 244 24.90 2.56 2.30
CA ILE A 244 24.75 3.83 3.02
C ILE A 244 24.89 5.03 2.06
N GLY A 245 23.90 5.93 2.10
CA GLY A 245 23.91 7.18 1.30
C GLY A 245 23.74 6.97 -0.20
N ARG A 246 23.41 5.76 -0.66
CA ARG A 246 23.32 5.39 -2.07
C ARG A 246 21.93 4.82 -2.38
N PRO A 247 21.38 5.07 -3.58
CA PRO A 247 20.05 4.56 -3.93
C PRO A 247 20.08 3.03 -4.06
N GLY A 248 19.25 2.34 -3.27
CA GLY A 248 19.25 0.87 -3.15
C GLY A 248 18.98 0.15 -4.47
N ILE A 249 18.18 0.76 -5.34
CA ILE A 249 17.90 0.26 -6.68
C ILE A 249 19.14 0.02 -7.55
N GLY A 250 20.13 0.92 -7.49
CA GLY A 250 21.36 0.80 -8.28
C GLY A 250 22.22 -0.36 -7.79
N LEU A 251 22.26 -0.55 -6.47
CA LEU A 251 22.96 -1.65 -5.83
C LEU A 251 22.31 -3.01 -6.15
N ALA A 252 20.98 -3.10 -6.05
CA ALA A 252 20.21 -4.29 -6.43
C ALA A 252 20.44 -4.69 -7.89
N THR A 253 20.44 -3.69 -8.78
CA THR A 253 20.66 -3.88 -10.21
C THR A 253 22.07 -4.41 -10.51
N ALA A 254 23.09 -3.87 -9.83
CA ALA A 254 24.47 -4.34 -9.97
C ALA A 254 24.68 -5.74 -9.37
N ALA A 255 24.03 -6.05 -8.25
CA ALA A 255 24.08 -7.38 -7.64
C ALA A 255 23.45 -8.44 -8.54
N VAL A 256 22.29 -8.16 -9.17
CA VAL A 256 21.67 -9.07 -10.14
C VAL A 256 22.56 -9.26 -11.37
N TYR A 257 23.20 -8.19 -11.87
CA TYR A 257 24.15 -8.30 -12.97
C TYR A 257 25.34 -9.20 -12.59
N LEU A 258 25.95 -9.01 -11.43
CA LEU A 258 27.04 -9.86 -10.95
C LEU A 258 26.59 -11.33 -10.76
N ALA A 259 25.43 -11.54 -10.14
CA ALA A 259 24.84 -12.87 -9.98
C ALA A 259 24.60 -13.56 -11.32
N SER A 260 24.12 -12.82 -12.33
CA SER A 260 23.88 -13.37 -13.67
C SER A 260 25.17 -13.86 -14.34
N ILE A 261 26.30 -13.20 -14.08
CA ILE A 261 27.61 -13.65 -14.57
C ILE A 261 28.04 -14.93 -13.85
N LEU A 262 27.91 -14.96 -12.52
CA LEU A 262 28.30 -16.10 -11.70
C LEU A 262 27.45 -17.36 -11.95
N ALA A 263 26.16 -17.18 -12.27
CA ALA A 263 25.23 -18.24 -12.62
C ALA A 263 25.32 -18.67 -14.10
N ASN A 264 26.25 -18.11 -14.88
CA ASN A 264 26.41 -18.34 -16.32
C ASN A 264 25.18 -17.96 -17.18
N GLU A 265 24.34 -17.05 -16.68
CA GLU A 265 23.17 -16.47 -17.37
C GLU A 265 23.49 -15.03 -17.82
N LYS A 266 24.55 -14.87 -18.62
CA LYS A 266 25.11 -13.55 -18.94
C LYS A 266 24.06 -12.61 -19.55
N ARG A 267 23.91 -11.43 -18.95
CA ARG A 267 23.13 -10.30 -19.47
C ARG A 267 24.06 -9.11 -19.73
N THR A 268 23.73 -8.27 -20.70
CA THR A 268 24.52 -7.06 -20.94
C THR A 268 24.18 -5.96 -19.92
N GLN A 269 25.15 -5.09 -19.58
CA GLN A 269 24.90 -3.94 -18.71
C GLN A 269 23.76 -3.04 -19.25
N ILE A 270 23.65 -2.96 -20.58
CA ILE A 270 22.60 -2.19 -21.28
C ILE A 270 21.22 -2.82 -21.06
N GLU A 271 21.10 -4.15 -21.16
CA GLU A 271 19.84 -4.86 -20.90
C GLU A 271 19.37 -4.65 -19.45
N VAL A 272 20.28 -4.84 -18.49
CA VAL A 272 19.99 -4.68 -17.07
C VAL A 272 19.62 -3.22 -16.75
N ALA A 273 20.31 -2.24 -17.35
CA ALA A 273 19.97 -0.81 -17.22
C ALA A 273 18.57 -0.48 -17.75
N LYS A 274 18.22 -1.02 -18.91
CA LYS A 274 16.91 -0.83 -19.55
C LYS A 274 15.78 -1.41 -18.70
N ALA A 275 16.01 -2.50 -17.97
CA ALA A 275 15.01 -3.09 -17.08
C ALA A 275 14.51 -2.08 -16.04
N VAL A 276 15.35 -1.15 -15.60
CA VAL A 276 15.05 -0.22 -14.50
C VAL A 276 14.97 1.25 -14.95
N ASN A 277 15.22 1.53 -16.24
CA ASN A 277 15.45 2.89 -16.78
C ASN A 277 16.57 3.64 -16.02
N LEU A 278 17.64 2.93 -15.69
CA LEU A 278 18.89 3.52 -15.20
C LEU A 278 19.86 3.73 -16.37
N THR A 279 20.90 4.53 -16.14
CA THR A 279 22.03 4.62 -17.06
C THR A 279 22.97 3.44 -16.82
N ASP A 280 23.57 2.92 -17.88
CA ASP A 280 24.57 1.86 -17.84
C ASP A 280 25.77 2.24 -16.97
N VAL A 281 26.22 3.51 -17.03
CA VAL A 281 27.29 4.05 -16.19
C VAL A 281 26.98 3.92 -14.70
N ALA A 282 25.71 4.10 -14.29
CA ALA A 282 25.33 3.98 -12.89
C ALA A 282 25.43 2.52 -12.39
N ILE A 283 25.21 1.54 -13.26
CA ILE A 283 25.41 0.12 -12.94
C ILE A 283 26.89 -0.21 -12.91
N ARG A 284 27.67 0.27 -13.89
CA ARG A 284 29.10 0.01 -13.98
C ARG A 284 29.84 0.45 -12.73
N ASN A 285 29.60 1.68 -12.26
CA ASN A 285 30.23 2.18 -11.05
C ASN A 285 29.88 1.32 -9.82
N ARG A 286 28.62 0.88 -9.70
CA ARG A 286 28.16 0.03 -8.59
C ARG A 286 28.71 -1.39 -8.66
N TYR A 287 28.87 -1.91 -9.86
CA TYR A 287 29.49 -3.21 -10.10
C TYR A 287 30.96 -3.20 -9.70
N SER A 288 31.73 -2.16 -10.08
CA SER A 288 33.11 -1.99 -9.64
C SER A 288 33.20 -1.93 -8.11
N ASP A 289 32.36 -1.11 -7.47
CA ASP A 289 32.30 -1.02 -6.00
C ASP A 289 32.07 -2.40 -5.34
N LEU A 290 31.17 -3.21 -5.91
CA LEU A 290 30.87 -4.56 -5.42
C LEU A 290 32.05 -5.52 -5.57
N ILE A 291 32.70 -5.51 -6.73
CA ILE A 291 33.86 -6.39 -7.00
C ILE A 291 35.03 -6.06 -6.08
N ASP A 292 35.37 -4.78 -5.96
CA ASP A 292 36.51 -4.34 -5.16
C ASP A 292 36.31 -4.69 -3.68
N SER A 293 35.08 -4.55 -3.19
CA SER A 293 34.73 -4.82 -1.79
C SER A 293 34.60 -6.32 -1.48
N LEU A 294 34.06 -7.11 -2.41
CA LEU A 294 33.85 -8.55 -2.22
C LEU A 294 35.08 -9.39 -2.63
N LYS A 295 36.12 -8.76 -3.19
CA LYS A 295 37.35 -9.42 -3.69
C LYS A 295 37.05 -10.58 -4.65
N ILE A 296 36.01 -10.42 -5.48
CA ILE A 296 35.62 -11.45 -6.45
C ILE A 296 36.46 -11.26 -7.71
N GLN A 297 37.24 -12.28 -8.10
CA GLN A 297 37.88 -12.32 -9.40
C GLN A 297 36.94 -12.95 -10.43
N VAL A 298 36.44 -12.14 -11.35
CA VAL A 298 35.62 -12.62 -12.47
C VAL A 298 36.54 -12.83 -13.67
N TYR A 299 36.75 -14.09 -14.05
CA TYR A 299 37.39 -14.43 -15.34
C TYR A 299 36.32 -14.34 -16.43
N LEU A 300 36.47 -13.38 -17.33
CA LEU A 300 35.52 -13.10 -18.43
C LEU A 300 35.68 -14.05 -19.60
#